data_AF-A0A0Q6UAW6-F1
#
_entry.id   AF-A0A0Q6UAW6-F1
#
_cell.length_a   1.000
_cell.length_b   1.000
_cell.length_c   1.000
_cell.angle_alpha   90.00
_cell.angle_beta   90.00
_cell.angle_gamma   90.00
#
_symmetry.space_group_name_H-M   'P 1'
#
loop_
_entity.id
_entity.type
_entity.pdbx_description
1 polymer ?
#
loop_
_entity_poly.entity_id
_entity_poly.type
_entity_poly.pdbx_seq_one_letter_code
_entity_poly.pdbx_strand_id
1 'polypeptide(L)' 'MIEKQPQRRIHVPPGHQLRRTGTESVQRDGVDTRISYFEVVDPKGDRVGSYAVREVQSTNPSFEASVTVEVIE' A
#
# COMPACT_ATOMS: atom_id res chain seq x y z
N MET A 1 0.59 -12.45 22.26
CA MET A 1 0.62 -10.98 22.14
C MET A 1 1.02 -10.70 20.70
N ILE A 2 0.10 -10.24 19.85
CA ILE A 2 0.41 -9.96 18.44
C ILE A 2 0.72 -8.47 18.38
N GLU A 3 2.00 -8.15 18.17
CA GLU A 3 2.45 -6.78 17.96
C GLU A 3 1.78 -6.24 16.70
N LYS A 4 0.90 -5.26 16.87
CA LYS A 4 0.37 -4.46 15.77
C LYS A 4 1.55 -3.72 15.17
N GLN A 5 2.12 -4.23 14.07
CA GLN A 5 3.10 -3.48 13.29
C GLN A 5 2.49 -2.12 12.96
N PRO A 6 3.24 -1.01 13.14
CA PRO A 6 2.71 0.32 12.86
C PRO A 6 2.34 0.38 11.38
N GLN A 7 1.05 0.51 11.09
CA GLN A 7 0.56 0.81 9.74
C GLN A 7 1.27 2.09 9.27
N ARG A 8 2.30 1.94 8.43
CA ARG A 8 2.93 3.07 7.76
C ARG A 8 1.83 3.75 6.95
N ARG A 9 1.57 5.02 7.22
CA ARG A 9 0.59 5.80 6.45
C ARG A 9 1.30 6.45 5.28
N ILE A 10 0.64 6.52 4.13
CA ILE A 10 1.11 7.34 3.02
C ILE A 10 1.14 8.79 3.51
N HIS A 11 2.30 9.44 3.42
CA HIS A 11 2.43 10.87 3.73
C HIS A 11 2.08 11.70 2.50
N VAL A 12 1.01 12.48 2.59
CA VAL A 12 0.58 13.41 1.55
C VAL A 12 0.73 14.82 2.13
N PRO A 13 1.73 15.61 1.69
CA PRO A 13 1.88 16.98 2.18
C PRO A 13 0.70 17.86 1.76
N PRO A 14 0.44 18.98 2.47
CA PRO A 14 -0.63 19.90 2.10
C PRO A 14 -0.52 20.39 0.65
N GLY A 15 -1.65 20.49 -0.04
CA GLY A 15 -1.71 20.89 -1.45
C GLY A 15 -1.29 19.82 -2.45
N HIS A 16 -0.71 18.70 -2.00
CA HIS A 16 -0.38 17.59 -2.87
C HIS A 16 -1.58 16.68 -3.07
N GLN A 17 -1.58 15.94 -4.17
CA GLN A 17 -2.60 14.97 -4.50
C GLN A 17 -2.04 13.55 -4.45
N LEU A 18 -2.82 12.64 -3.90
CA LEU A 18 -2.54 11.21 -3.97
C LEU A 18 -3.21 10.63 -5.22
N ARG A 19 -2.41 10.15 -6.17
CA ARG A 19 -2.88 9.53 -7.40
C ARG A 19 -2.63 8.03 -7.34
N ARG A 20 -3.67 7.22 -7.49
CA ARG A 20 -3.51 5.78 -7.70
C ARG A 20 -3.03 5.54 -9.13
N THR A 21 -1.91 4.84 -9.30
CA THR A 21 -1.31 4.57 -10.62
C THR A 21 -1.50 3.14 -11.08
N GLY A 22 -1.69 2.20 -10.15
CA GLY A 22 -1.78 0.79 -10.51
C GLY A 22 -2.40 -0.06 -9.42
N THR A 23 -2.77 -1.27 -9.83
CA THR A 23 -3.18 -2.33 -8.92
C THR A 23 -2.68 -3.65 -9.46
N GLU A 24 -2.14 -4.47 -8.59
CA GLU A 24 -1.79 -5.86 -8.86
C GLU A 24 -2.47 -6.73 -7.80
N SER A 25 -2.88 -7.92 -8.20
CA SER A 25 -3.41 -8.93 -7.30
C SER A 25 -2.75 -10.26 -7.62
N VAL A 26 -2.22 -10.91 -6.59
CA VAL A 26 -1.53 -12.19 -6.69
C VAL A 26 -2.15 -13.11 -5.67
N GLN A 27 -2.72 -14.22 -6.15
CA GLN A 27 -3.17 -15.30 -5.28
C GLN A 27 -2.20 -16.46 -5.37
N ARG A 28 -1.67 -16.90 -4.23
CA ARG A 28 -0.75 -18.03 -4.16
C ARG A 28 -0.94 -18.80 -2.87
N ASP A 29 -1.06 -20.12 -2.97
CA ASP A 29 -1.09 -21.04 -1.82
C ASP A 29 -2.13 -20.64 -0.75
N GLY A 30 -3.31 -20.17 -1.17
CA GLY A 30 -4.38 -19.72 -0.26
C GLY A 30 -4.17 -18.33 0.36
N VAL A 31 -3.13 -17.61 -0.07
CA VAL A 31 -2.87 -16.22 0.30
C VAL A 31 -3.23 -15.31 -0.87
N ASP A 32 -4.15 -14.38 -0.64
CA ASP A 32 -4.45 -13.27 -1.54
C ASP A 32 -3.58 -12.07 -1.14
N THR A 33 -2.83 -11.55 -2.10
CA THR A 33 -2.04 -10.34 -1.95
C THR A 33 -2.48 -9.32 -2.97
N ARG A 34 -2.97 -8.18 -2.50
CA ARG A 34 -3.30 -7.03 -3.32
C ARG A 34 -2.28 -5.92 -3.12
N ILE A 35 -1.67 -5.46 -4.21
CA ILE A 35 -0.73 -4.33 -4.21
C ILE A 35 -1.39 -3.17 -4.92
N SER A 36 -1.56 -2.04 -4.24
CA SER A 36 -2.00 -0.78 -4.85
C SER A 36 -0.85 0.20 -4.91
N TYR A 37 -0.59 0.74 -6.10
CA TYR A 37 0.47 1.71 -6.33
C TYR A 37 -0.11 3.12 -6.32
N PHE A 38 0.58 4.01 -5.60
CA PHE A 38 0.21 5.41 -5.49
C PHE A 38 1.41 6.30 -5.76
N GLU A 39 1.13 7.50 -6.26
CA GLU A 39 2.07 8.58 -6.41
C GLU A 39 1.53 9.82 -5.69
N VAL A 40 2.41 10.55 -5.03
CA VAL A 40 2.10 11.87 -4.51
C VAL A 40 2.60 12.89 -5.52
N VAL A 41 1.67 13.71 -5.99
CA VAL A 41 1.90 14.72 -7.01
C VAL A 41 1.75 16.09 -6.37
N ASP A 42 2.70 16.98 -6.64
CA ASP A 42 2.66 18.36 -6.16
C ASP A 42 1.62 19.21 -6.92
N PRO A 43 1.35 20.45 -6.49
CA PRO A 43 0.44 21.35 -7.19
C PRO A 43 0.82 21.68 -8.65
N LYS A 44 2.09 21.46 -9.04
CA LYS A 44 2.59 21.70 -10.39
C LYS A 44 2.43 20.48 -11.30
N GLY A 45 2.11 19.32 -10.74
CA GLY A 45 1.99 18.06 -11.46
C GLY A 45 3.23 17.17 -11.37
N ASP A 46 4.24 17.57 -10.59
CA ASP A 46 5.48 16.82 -10.43
C ASP A 46 5.31 15.71 -9.38
N ARG A 47 5.87 14.53 -9.67
CA ARG A 47 5.86 13.40 -8.73
C ARG A 47 6.90 13.64 -7.64
N VAL A 48 6.45 13.70 -6.38
CA VAL A 48 7.32 13.90 -5.21
C VAL A 48 7.41 12.68 -4.30
N GLY A 49 6.66 11.61 -4.58
CA GLY A 49 6.79 10.35 -3.88
C GLY A 49 5.99 9.23 -4.53
N SER A 50 6.41 7.99 -4.31
CA SER A 50 5.73 6.79 -4.77
C SER A 50 5.59 5.79 -3.63
N TYR A 51 4.43 5.11 -3.59
CA TYR A 51 4.07 4.21 -2.50
C TYR A 51 3.44 2.93 -3.05
N ALA A 52 3.80 1.80 -2.46
CA ALA A 52 3.09 0.53 -2.63
C ALA A 52 2.35 0.20 -1.34
N VAL A 53 1.05 -0.04 -1.44
CA VAL A 53 0.24 -0.55 -0.34
C VAL A 53 -0.03 -2.01 -0.63
N ARG A 54 0.56 -2.90 0.17
CA ARG A 54 0.39 -4.34 0.09
C ARG A 54 -0.57 -4.81 1.16
N GLU A 55 -1.70 -5.36 0.74
CA GLU A 55 -2.71 -5.99 1.58
C GLU A 55 -2.57 -7.50 1.39
N VAL A 56 -2.31 -8.23 2.48
CA VAL A 56 -2.14 -9.68 2.46
C VAL A 56 -3.22 -10.31 3.33
N GLN A 57 -3.98 -11.23 2.77
CA GLN A 57 -5.01 -11.99 3.47
C GLN A 57 -4.85 -13.47 3.14
N SER A 58 -4.72 -14.34 4.15
CA SER A 58 -4.85 -15.78 3.91
C SER A 58 -6.26 -16.26 4.21
N THR A 59 -6.74 -17.15 3.36
CA THR A 59 -7.98 -17.88 3.57
C THR A 59 -7.74 -19.21 4.26
N ASN A 60 -6.49 -19.70 4.36
CA ASN A 60 -6.16 -20.95 5.03
C ASN A 60 -4.66 -21.08 5.41
N PRO A 61 -4.28 -21.05 6.71
CA PRO A 61 -5.12 -20.71 7.86
C PRO A 61 -5.54 -19.24 7.83
N SER A 62 -6.78 -18.94 8.21
CA SER A 62 -7.27 -17.56 8.24
C SER A 62 -6.49 -16.71 9.23
N PHE A 63 -5.89 -15.61 8.76
CA PHE A 63 -5.26 -14.60 9.60
C PHE A 63 -5.80 -13.20 9.28
N GLU A 64 -5.69 -12.28 10.25
CA GLU A 64 -6.11 -10.88 10.06
C GLU A 64 -5.36 -10.24 8.90
N ALA A 65 -6.09 -9.63 7.96
CA ALA A 65 -5.48 -8.97 6.81
C ALA A 65 -4.38 -8.00 7.26
N SER A 66 -3.17 -8.18 6.74
CA SER A 66 -2.03 -7.34 7.04
C SER A 66 -1.88 -6.30 5.94
N VAL A 67 -1.73 -5.03 6.33
CA VAL A 67 -1.52 -3.91 5.40
C VAL A 67 -0.14 -3.33 5.65
N THR A 68 0.70 -3.38 4.62
CA THR A 68 2.05 -2.81 4.63
C THR A 68 2.13 -1.68 3.63
N VAL A 69 2.75 -0.56 4.00
CA VAL A 69 3.01 0.55 3.08
C VAL A 69 4.52 0.71 2.92
N GLU A 70 4.95 0.65 1.67
CA GLU A 70 6.34 0.74 1.23
C GLU A 70 6.50 2.02 0.43
N VAL A 71 7.62 2.73 0.64
CA VAL A 71 8.03 3.84 -0.23
C VAL A 71 8.82 3.21 -1.37
N ILE A 72 8.52 3.60 -2.61
CA ILE A 72 9.18 3.11 -3.81
C ILE A 72 9.90 4.30 -4.47
N GLU A 73 11.12 4.10 -4.96
CA GLU A 73 11.92 5.12 -5.65
C GLU A 73 11.61 5.19 -7.16
#